data_AF-A0A7M7PUF5-F1
#
_entry.id   AF-A0A7M7PUF5-F1
#
_cell.length_a   1.000
_cell.length_b   1.000
_cell.length_c   1.000
_cell.angle_alpha   90.00
_cell.angle_beta   90.00
_cell.angle_gamma   90.00
#
_symmetry.space_group_name_H-M   'P 1'
#
loop_
_entity.id
_entity.type
_entity.pdbx_description
1 polymer ?
#
loop_
_entity_poly.entity_id
_entity_poly.type
_entity_poly.pdbx_seq_one_letter_code
_entity_poly.pdbx_strand_id
1 'polypeptide(L)'
;MGCKQSKNRLSIAVCSNSGEDSVQGLIRHITENMPDVVEPADLMFMPLPYNMADMKEFEFRGIDALLLCHSMDIKGPFCSELGSNSIYHKFLYKAKRCLGKKKVAVIVHDYKLGLSLEALETYSKTNKSTFNMTSLVLTLGQLAAWGGSTQLTDVQLDEFKSFFEGALSCRRIIVGAFYRFFYRLIRQ
;
A
#
# COMPACT_ATOMS: atom_id res chain seq x y z
N MET A 1 -31.71 7.28 -21.27
CA MET A 1 -31.08 7.35 -19.94
C MET A 1 -29.64 6.86 -20.08
N GLY A 2 -28.67 7.78 -19.99
CA GLY A 2 -27.27 7.48 -20.25
C GLY A 2 -26.67 6.64 -19.12
N CYS A 3 -26.26 5.41 -19.44
CA CYS A 3 -25.41 4.60 -18.59
C CYS A 3 -24.04 5.32 -18.52
N LYS A 4 -23.79 6.07 -17.45
CA LYS A 4 -22.47 6.66 -17.19
C LYS A 4 -21.49 5.51 -17.03
N GLN A 5 -20.66 5.30 -18.06
CA GLN A 5 -19.45 4.48 -17.93
C GLN A 5 -18.65 5.02 -16.75
N SER A 6 -18.56 4.27 -15.65
CA SER A 6 -17.57 4.57 -14.62
C SER A 6 -16.21 4.45 -15.28
N LYS A 7 -15.50 5.57 -15.45
CA LYS A 7 -14.08 5.54 -15.82
C LYS A 7 -13.41 4.53 -14.87
N ASN A 8 -12.68 3.55 -15.43
CA ASN A 8 -11.91 2.55 -14.69
C ASN A 8 -10.88 3.23 -13.77
N ARG A 9 -11.34 3.71 -12.62
CA ARG A 9 -10.47 4.25 -11.58
C ARG A 9 -9.72 3.09 -10.93
N LEU A 10 -8.45 3.32 -10.67
CA LEU A 10 -7.62 2.37 -9.93
C LEU A 10 -8.03 2.46 -8.46
N SER A 11 -7.99 1.37 -7.69
CA SER A 11 -8.29 1.43 -6.26
C SER A 11 -7.05 1.08 -5.46
N ILE A 12 -6.60 2.00 -4.60
CA ILE A 12 -5.45 1.80 -3.73
C ILE A 12 -5.96 1.78 -2.29
N ALA A 13 -5.84 0.64 -1.63
CA ALA A 13 -6.20 0.52 -0.23
C ALA A 13 -5.03 0.96 0.65
N VAL A 14 -5.31 1.82 1.63
CA VAL A 14 -4.35 2.24 2.67
C VAL A 14 -4.84 1.69 4.00
N CYS A 15 -4.14 0.68 4.52
CA CYS A 15 -4.47 0.07 5.79
C CYS A 15 -3.50 0.54 6.87
N SER A 16 -3.99 0.81 8.08
CA SER A 16 -3.15 1.24 9.20
C SER A 16 -3.53 0.53 10.49
N ASN A 17 -2.54 0.25 11.33
CA ASN A 17 -2.76 -0.19 12.72
C ASN A 17 -3.09 0.97 13.67
N SER A 18 -2.96 2.23 13.23
CA SER A 18 -3.10 3.45 14.05
C SER A 18 -4.29 4.34 13.69
N GLY A 19 -5.21 3.84 12.85
CA GLY A 19 -6.41 4.57 12.42
C GLY A 19 -6.19 5.39 11.14
N GLU A 20 -7.24 6.09 10.70
CA GLU A 20 -7.22 6.88 9.46
C GLU A 20 -6.39 8.16 9.61
N ASP A 21 -6.56 8.87 10.73
CA ASP A 21 -5.93 10.16 10.99
C ASP A 21 -4.40 10.10 10.97
N SER A 22 -3.82 8.93 11.25
CA SER A 22 -2.37 8.71 11.23
C SER A 22 -1.80 8.57 9.82
N VAL A 23 -2.64 8.27 8.82
CA VAL A 23 -2.22 8.08 7.43
C VAL A 23 -2.80 9.13 6.48
N GLN A 24 -3.67 10.03 6.96
CA GLN A 24 -4.20 11.13 6.15
C GLN A 24 -3.09 11.99 5.54
N GLY A 25 -2.03 12.29 6.30
CA GLY A 25 -0.87 13.03 5.80
C GLY A 25 -0.21 12.34 4.59
N LEU A 26 -0.10 11.01 4.63
CA LEU A 26 0.41 10.20 3.53
C LEU A 26 -0.53 10.21 2.33
N ILE A 27 -1.83 9.96 2.54
CA ILE A 27 -2.84 9.94 1.47
C ILE A 27 -2.85 11.28 0.73
N ARG A 28 -2.85 12.39 1.48
CA ARG A 28 -2.76 13.74 0.93
C ARG A 28 -1.48 13.94 0.14
N HIS A 29 -0.33 13.58 0.73
CA HIS A 29 0.97 13.74 0.08
C HIS A 29 1.04 13.00 -1.27
N ILE A 30 0.56 11.75 -1.33
CA ILE A 30 0.51 10.96 -2.57
C ILE A 30 -0.38 11.63 -3.61
N THR A 31 -1.56 12.06 -3.19
CA THR A 31 -2.56 12.68 -4.09
C THR A 31 -2.04 13.98 -4.69
N GLU A 32 -1.32 14.79 -3.90
CA GLU A 32 -0.82 16.09 -4.33
C GLU A 32 0.50 16.02 -5.12
N ASN A 33 1.40 15.08 -4.79
CA ASN A 33 2.78 15.06 -5.31
C ASN A 33 3.07 13.97 -6.34
N MET A 34 2.14 13.02 -6.53
CA MET A 34 2.32 11.90 -7.47
C MET A 34 1.14 11.70 -8.43
N PRO A 35 0.51 12.78 -8.97
CA PRO A 35 -0.66 12.64 -9.84
C PRO A 35 -0.35 11.88 -11.14
N ASP A 36 0.88 11.92 -11.63
CA ASP A 36 1.38 11.25 -12.83
C ASP A 36 1.32 9.72 -12.75
N VAL A 37 1.61 9.16 -11.59
CA VAL A 37 1.62 7.70 -11.37
C VAL A 37 0.34 7.20 -10.70
N VAL A 38 -0.34 8.07 -9.95
CA VAL A 38 -1.53 7.70 -9.18
C VAL A 38 -2.82 8.05 -9.91
N GLU A 39 -2.91 9.03 -10.82
CA GLU A 39 -4.18 9.25 -11.54
C GLU A 39 -4.53 8.09 -12.50
N PRO A 40 -5.79 7.60 -12.51
CA PRO A 40 -6.98 8.09 -11.80
C PRO A 40 -7.35 7.20 -10.59
N ALA A 41 -6.43 6.96 -9.65
CA ALA A 41 -6.67 6.08 -8.51
C ALA A 41 -7.45 6.76 -7.39
N ASP A 42 -8.40 6.03 -6.84
CA ASP A 42 -9.04 6.35 -5.58
C ASP A 42 -8.21 5.72 -4.44
N LEU A 43 -7.60 6.57 -3.62
CA LEU A 43 -6.94 6.14 -2.38
C LEU A 43 -7.99 6.05 -1.28
N MET A 44 -8.17 4.86 -0.72
CA MET A 44 -9.20 4.59 0.28
C MET A 44 -8.55 4.07 1.55
N PHE A 45 -8.84 4.71 2.67
CA PHE A 45 -8.50 4.14 3.96
C PHE A 45 -9.37 2.90 4.23
N MET A 46 -8.73 1.83 4.72
CA MET A 46 -9.43 0.64 5.20
C MET A 46 -8.82 0.23 6.54
N PRO A 47 -9.64 -0.02 7.58
CA PRO A 47 -9.11 -0.44 8.87
C PRO A 47 -8.39 -1.79 8.73
N LEU A 48 -7.22 -1.89 9.36
CA LEU A 48 -6.50 -3.16 9.41
C LEU A 48 -7.27 -4.16 10.28
N PRO A 49 -7.42 -5.43 9.85
CA PRO A 49 -8.06 -6.45 10.67
C PRO A 49 -7.40 -6.60 12.05
N TYR A 50 -8.19 -6.50 13.12
CA TYR A 50 -7.70 -6.61 14.49
C TYR A 50 -7.61 -8.08 14.93
N ASN A 51 -8.53 -8.91 14.42
CA ASN A 51 -8.59 -10.33 14.72
C ASN A 51 -8.81 -11.19 13.45
N MET A 52 -8.87 -12.52 13.63
CA MET A 52 -9.03 -13.47 12.53
C MET A 52 -10.41 -13.43 11.85
N ALA A 53 -11.47 -13.03 12.56
CA ALA A 53 -12.79 -12.86 11.98
C ALA A 53 -12.81 -11.66 11.04
N ASP A 54 -12.33 -10.50 11.50
CA ASP A 54 -12.18 -9.30 10.66
C ASP A 54 -11.34 -9.60 9.41
N MET A 55 -10.27 -10.40 9.58
CA MET A 55 -9.41 -10.76 8.46
C MET A 55 -10.12 -11.65 7.44
N LYS A 56 -11.06 -12.51 7.87
CA LYS A 56 -11.84 -13.32 6.93
C LYS A 56 -12.81 -12.46 6.13
N GLU A 57 -13.42 -11.47 6.76
CA GLU A 57 -14.37 -10.53 6.14
C GLU A 57 -13.69 -9.50 5.23
N PHE A 58 -12.40 -9.22 5.43
CA PHE A 58 -11.67 -8.29 4.57
C PHE A 58 -11.56 -8.80 3.11
N GLU A 59 -12.20 -8.11 2.17
CA GLU A 59 -12.17 -8.43 0.75
C GLU A 59 -11.10 -7.63 -0.01
N PHE A 60 -10.28 -8.33 -0.79
CA PHE A 60 -9.31 -7.71 -1.70
C PHE A 60 -9.88 -7.42 -3.10
N ARG A 61 -11.16 -7.72 -3.32
CA ARG A 61 -11.78 -7.62 -4.64
C ARG A 61 -11.90 -6.15 -5.04
N GLY A 62 -11.41 -5.83 -6.23
CA GLY A 62 -11.43 -4.45 -6.75
C GLY A 62 -10.24 -3.59 -6.33
N ILE A 63 -9.41 -4.05 -5.38
CA ILE A 63 -8.18 -3.37 -4.98
C ILE A 63 -7.06 -3.67 -5.99
N ASP A 64 -6.40 -2.63 -6.47
CA ASP A 64 -5.28 -2.70 -7.42
C ASP A 64 -3.92 -2.67 -6.74
N ALA A 65 -3.79 -1.98 -5.61
CA ALA A 65 -2.60 -1.97 -4.77
C ALA A 65 -2.95 -1.77 -3.30
N LEU A 66 -2.09 -2.27 -2.41
CA LEU A 66 -2.21 -2.12 -0.96
C LEU A 66 -0.98 -1.41 -0.40
N LEU A 67 -1.22 -0.36 0.37
CA LEU A 67 -0.27 0.26 1.28
C LEU A 67 -0.61 -0.17 2.71
N LEU A 68 0.30 -0.88 3.36
CA LEU A 68 0.13 -1.28 4.76
C LEU A 68 1.02 -0.42 5.66
N CYS A 69 0.41 0.51 6.38
CA CYS A 69 1.06 1.40 7.33
C CYS A 69 1.14 0.75 8.71
N HIS A 70 2.34 0.72 9.27
CA HIS A 70 2.65 0.17 10.58
C HIS A 70 3.30 1.25 11.44
N SER A 71 2.52 1.80 12.36
CA SER A 71 3.03 2.67 13.43
C SER A 71 3.77 1.82 14.45
N MET A 72 5.02 2.18 14.72
CA MET A 72 5.85 1.57 15.77
C MET A 72 5.43 1.99 17.19
N ASP A 73 4.61 3.04 17.31
CA ASP A 73 4.10 3.52 18.58
C ASP A 73 3.00 2.64 19.17
N ILE A 74 2.38 1.80 18.33
CA ILE A 74 1.27 0.94 18.73
C ILE A 74 1.77 -0.46 19.09
N LYS A 75 1.59 -0.81 20.36
CA LYS A 75 1.72 -2.18 20.87
C LYS A 75 0.39 -2.94 20.71
N GLY A 76 0.44 -4.25 20.48
CA GLY A 76 -0.78 -5.06 20.34
C GLY A 76 -0.61 -6.27 19.40
N PRO A 77 -1.67 -6.78 18.77
CA PRO A 77 -1.63 -8.01 17.95
C PRO A 77 -0.76 -7.88 16.68
N PHE A 78 -0.29 -6.66 16.40
CA PHE A 78 0.62 -6.29 15.32
C PHE A 78 2.09 -6.27 15.76
N CYS A 79 2.40 -6.63 17.01
CA CYS A 79 3.76 -6.66 17.53
C CYS A 79 4.62 -7.71 16.80
N SER A 80 5.83 -7.31 16.41
CA SER A 80 6.82 -8.16 15.73
C SER A 80 7.26 -9.35 16.59
N GLU A 81 7.17 -9.27 17.92
CA GLU A 81 7.47 -10.36 18.85
C GLU A 81 6.55 -11.58 18.66
N LEU A 82 5.33 -11.37 18.15
CA LEU A 82 4.42 -12.47 17.78
C LEU A 82 4.80 -13.12 16.44
N GLY A 83 5.77 -12.56 15.71
CA GLY A 83 6.33 -13.11 14.48
C GLY A 83 5.26 -13.50 13.46
N SER A 84 5.35 -14.74 12.97
CA SER A 84 4.41 -15.30 11.99
C SER A 84 2.99 -15.50 12.52
N ASN A 85 2.80 -15.46 13.83
CA ASN A 85 1.50 -15.63 14.47
C ASN A 85 0.73 -14.33 14.64
N SER A 86 1.39 -13.17 14.43
CA SER A 86 0.73 -11.87 14.43
C SER A 86 -0.36 -11.81 13.37
N ILE A 87 -1.44 -11.08 13.69
CA ILE A 87 -2.50 -10.82 12.70
C ILE A 87 -1.94 -10.03 11.51
N TYR A 88 -0.93 -9.18 11.77
CA TYR A 88 -0.17 -8.43 10.76
C TYR A 88 0.44 -9.35 9.71
N HIS A 89 1.17 -10.37 10.15
CA HIS A 89 1.85 -11.30 9.24
C HIS A 89 0.85 -12.12 8.41
N LYS A 90 -0.24 -12.58 9.04
CA LYS A 90 -1.30 -13.31 8.35
C LYS A 90 -2.04 -12.45 7.32
N PHE A 91 -2.27 -11.17 7.64
CA PHE A 91 -2.87 -10.22 6.72
C PHE A 91 -1.96 -9.95 5.52
N LEU A 92 -0.66 -9.71 5.74
CA LEU A 92 0.33 -9.57 4.66
C LEU A 92 0.40 -10.79 3.77
N TYR A 93 0.36 -11.99 4.35
CA TYR A 93 0.32 -13.23 3.59
C TYR A 93 -0.94 -13.32 2.72
N LYS A 94 -2.12 -12.99 3.27
CA LYS A 94 -3.39 -12.93 2.52
C LYS A 94 -3.31 -11.90 1.38
N ALA A 95 -2.83 -10.69 1.66
CA ALA A 95 -2.68 -9.62 0.67
C ALA A 95 -1.75 -10.04 -0.48
N LYS A 96 -0.58 -10.62 -0.17
CA LYS A 96 0.34 -11.16 -1.18
C LYS A 96 -0.35 -12.22 -2.05
N ARG A 97 -1.15 -13.12 -1.46
CA ARG A 97 -1.84 -14.17 -2.22
C ARG A 97 -2.94 -13.61 -3.12
N CYS A 98 -3.66 -12.59 -2.68
CA CYS A 98 -4.77 -12.01 -3.43
C CYS A 98 -4.31 -11.00 -4.50
N LEU A 99 -3.35 -10.13 -4.18
CA LEU A 99 -2.89 -9.04 -5.05
C LEU A 99 -1.60 -9.40 -5.79
N GLY A 100 -0.74 -10.21 -5.19
CA GLY A 100 0.63 -10.46 -5.65
C GLY A 100 1.64 -9.51 -5.01
N LYS A 101 2.87 -9.99 -4.82
CA LYS A 101 3.96 -9.26 -4.13
C LYS A 101 4.18 -7.84 -4.66
N LYS A 102 4.13 -7.67 -5.99
CA LYS A 102 4.37 -6.39 -6.68
C LYS A 102 3.36 -5.27 -6.37
N LYS A 103 2.23 -5.62 -5.77
CA LYS A 103 1.11 -4.71 -5.48
C LYS A 103 0.93 -4.47 -3.99
N VAL A 104 1.88 -4.91 -3.17
CA VAL A 104 1.85 -4.73 -1.72
C VAL A 104 3.10 -3.95 -1.31
N ALA A 105 2.88 -2.82 -0.67
CA ALA A 105 3.93 -2.04 0.01
C ALA A 105 3.65 -1.99 1.51
N VAL A 106 4.72 -1.93 2.30
CA VAL A 106 4.66 -1.67 3.74
C VAL A 106 5.35 -0.36 4.04
N ILE A 107 4.73 0.44 4.90
CA ILE A 107 5.23 1.73 5.35
C ILE A 107 5.31 1.67 6.86
N VAL A 108 6.51 1.67 7.41
CA VAL A 108 6.74 1.70 8.86
C VAL A 108 6.93 3.14 9.27
N HIS A 109 6.25 3.61 10.32
CA HIS A 109 6.31 5.00 10.73
C HIS A 109 6.24 5.17 12.26
N ASP A 110 6.34 6.41 12.74
CA ASP A 110 6.35 6.84 14.14
C ASP A 110 7.52 6.26 14.95
N TYR A 111 8.73 6.32 14.40
CA TYR A 111 9.94 6.01 15.19
C TYR A 111 10.25 7.12 16.20
N LYS A 112 9.93 6.89 17.49
CA LYS A 112 10.18 7.87 18.58
C LYS A 112 11.64 8.33 18.72
N LEU A 113 12.59 7.46 18.40
CA LEU A 113 14.04 7.73 18.52
C LEU A 113 14.66 8.25 17.22
N GLY A 114 13.83 8.56 16.22
CA GLY A 114 14.28 8.84 14.86
C GLY A 114 14.67 7.57 14.10
N LEU A 115 14.82 7.72 12.78
CA LEU A 115 15.32 6.67 11.89
C LEU A 115 16.84 6.55 12.07
N SER A 116 17.31 5.65 12.93
CA SER A 116 18.72 5.27 12.95
C SER A 116 19.00 4.11 11.99
N LEU A 117 20.22 4.05 11.45
CA LEU A 117 20.67 2.93 10.61
C LEU A 117 20.53 1.58 11.36
N GLU A 118 20.81 1.58 12.66
CA GLU A 118 20.68 0.41 13.52
C GLU A 118 19.21 -0.04 13.69
N ALA A 119 18.28 0.90 13.84
CA ALA A 119 16.85 0.61 13.92
C ALA A 119 16.33 0.01 12.60
N LEU A 120 16.79 0.55 11.46
CA LEU A 120 16.51 0.02 10.12
C LEU A 120 17.04 -1.40 9.95
N GLU A 121 18.30 -1.64 10.31
CA GLU A 121 18.91 -2.97 10.24
C GLU A 121 18.19 -3.97 11.15
N THR A 122 17.84 -3.54 12.36
CA THR A 122 17.13 -4.38 13.33
C THR A 122 15.75 -4.73 12.82
N TYR A 123 15.01 -3.76 12.26
CA TYR A 123 13.72 -4.02 11.64
C TYR A 123 13.84 -4.99 10.47
N SER A 124 14.84 -4.80 9.59
CA SER A 124 15.10 -5.69 8.46
C SER A 124 15.42 -7.12 8.89
N LYS A 125 16.29 -7.29 9.89
CA LYS A 125 16.69 -8.59 10.43
C LYS A 125 15.52 -9.31 11.12
N THR A 126 14.68 -8.58 11.87
CA THR A 126 13.55 -9.15 12.63
C THR A 126 12.31 -9.40 11.78
N ASN A 127 12.09 -8.59 10.73
CA ASN A 127 10.90 -8.64 9.89
C ASN A 127 11.19 -9.15 8.46
N LYS A 128 12.20 -10.01 8.27
CA LYS A 128 12.55 -10.62 6.96
C LYS A 128 11.34 -11.15 6.19
N SER A 129 10.37 -11.68 6.92
CA SER A 129 9.16 -12.25 6.35
C SER A 129 8.26 -11.19 5.67
N THR A 130 8.25 -9.95 6.17
CA THR A 130 7.60 -8.79 5.53
C THR A 130 8.21 -8.50 4.16
N PHE A 131 9.55 -8.44 4.06
CA PHE A 131 10.27 -8.21 2.79
C PHE A 131 10.03 -9.33 1.75
N ASN A 132 9.70 -10.54 2.21
CA ASN A 132 9.31 -11.65 1.33
C ASN A 132 7.86 -11.54 0.82
N MET A 133 7.03 -10.69 1.43
CA MET A 133 5.61 -10.53 1.12
C MET A 133 5.29 -9.27 0.33
N THR A 134 6.16 -8.26 0.39
CA THR A 134 5.95 -6.95 -0.23
C THR A 134 7.04 -6.62 -1.24
N SER A 135 6.73 -5.82 -2.25
CA SER A 135 7.73 -5.31 -3.20
C SER A 135 8.45 -4.07 -2.71
N LEU A 136 7.83 -3.35 -1.77
CA LEU A 136 8.41 -2.15 -1.17
C LEU A 136 8.21 -2.20 0.35
N VAL A 137 9.26 -1.81 1.08
CA VAL A 137 9.20 -1.51 2.51
C VAL A 137 9.86 -0.17 2.70
N LEU A 138 9.08 0.85 3.04
CA LEU A 138 9.60 2.16 3.42
C LEU A 138 9.59 2.28 4.93
N THR A 139 10.68 2.77 5.49
CA THR A 139 10.74 3.15 6.91
C THR A 139 10.79 4.67 6.96
N LEU A 140 9.74 5.25 7.49
CA LEU A 140 9.52 6.68 7.57
C LEU A 140 9.63 7.13 9.03
N GLY A 141 9.87 8.43 9.21
CA GLY A 141 9.73 9.07 10.50
C GLY A 141 8.25 9.17 10.86
N GLN A 142 7.78 10.38 11.11
CA GLN A 142 6.35 10.61 11.35
C GLN A 142 5.61 10.72 10.02
N LEU A 143 4.54 9.93 9.89
CA LEU A 143 3.51 10.19 8.89
C LEU A 143 2.59 11.25 9.47
N ALA A 144 2.99 12.52 9.34
CA ALA A 144 2.18 13.71 9.59
C ALA A 144 0.71 13.50 10.05
N ALA A 145 0.54 13.02 11.27
CA ALA A 145 -0.78 12.90 11.86
C ALA A 145 -1.34 14.31 12.01
N TRP A 146 -2.65 14.49 11.80
CA TRP A 146 -3.31 15.78 11.96
C TRP A 146 -2.86 16.87 10.98
N GLY A 147 -2.34 16.49 9.81
CA GLY A 147 -2.10 17.44 8.71
C GLY A 147 -0.72 18.10 8.69
N GLY A 148 0.28 17.55 9.40
CA GLY A 148 1.69 17.93 9.23
C GLY A 148 2.28 17.60 7.84
N SER A 149 3.59 17.79 7.65
CA SER A 149 4.30 17.34 6.46
C SER A 149 4.89 15.93 6.66
N THR A 150 4.63 15.02 5.74
CA THR A 150 5.32 13.72 5.72
C THR A 150 6.80 13.95 5.42
N GLN A 151 7.68 13.35 6.20
CA GLN A 151 9.12 13.43 5.96
C GLN A 151 9.56 12.28 5.05
N LEU A 152 9.26 12.38 3.76
CA LEU A 152 9.82 11.51 2.73
C LEU A 152 11.08 12.15 2.17
N THR A 153 12.16 11.39 2.06
CA THR A 153 13.34 11.82 1.29
C THR A 153 13.08 11.66 -0.20
N ASP A 154 13.84 12.37 -1.04
CA ASP A 154 13.73 12.24 -2.51
C ASP A 154 13.89 10.78 -2.98
N VAL A 155 14.82 10.04 -2.36
CA VAL A 155 15.04 8.61 -2.65
C VAL A 155 13.79 7.78 -2.34
N GLN A 156 13.18 7.98 -1.17
CA GLN A 156 11.95 7.27 -0.79
C GLN A 156 10.79 7.63 -1.72
N LEU A 157 10.76 8.88 -2.18
CA LEU A 157 9.74 9.39 -3.08
C LEU A 157 9.85 8.70 -4.46
N ASP A 158 11.06 8.52 -4.98
CA ASP A 158 11.34 7.79 -6.22
C ASP A 158 11.04 6.28 -6.09
N GLU A 159 11.37 5.66 -4.96
CA GLU A 159 11.00 4.27 -4.67
C GLU A 159 9.48 4.09 -4.64
N PHE A 160 8.76 5.06 -4.06
CA PHE A 160 7.30 5.03 -3.98
C PHE A 160 6.64 5.19 -5.35
N LYS A 161 7.16 6.10 -6.20
CA LYS A 161 6.71 6.24 -7.59
C LYS A 161 6.95 4.96 -8.39
N SER A 162 8.14 4.39 -8.28
CA SER A 162 8.52 3.12 -8.93
C SER A 162 7.59 1.97 -8.52
N PHE A 163 7.20 1.93 -7.24
CA PHE A 163 6.20 0.98 -6.77
C PHE A 163 4.85 1.15 -7.49
N PHE A 164 4.32 2.37 -7.57
CA PHE A 164 3.03 2.60 -8.24
C PHE A 164 3.08 2.28 -9.73
N GLU A 165 4.15 2.68 -10.43
CA GLU A 165 4.33 2.32 -11.83
C GLU A 165 4.32 0.79 -12.01
N GLY A 166 5.07 0.07 -11.17
CA GLY A 166 5.11 -1.38 -11.18
C GLY A 166 3.74 -2.02 -10.87
N ALA A 167 3.10 -1.59 -9.79
CA ALA A 167 1.83 -2.13 -9.31
C ALA A 167 0.67 -1.87 -10.29
N LEU A 168 0.65 -0.71 -10.94
CA LEU A 168 -0.46 -0.23 -11.75
C LEU A 168 -0.25 -0.46 -13.26
N SER A 169 0.97 -0.74 -13.71
CA SER A 169 1.30 -1.05 -15.12
C SER A 169 0.48 -2.21 -15.71
N CYS A 170 0.15 -3.23 -14.90
CA CYS A 170 -0.57 -4.42 -15.39
C CYS A 170 -1.98 -4.13 -15.91
N ARG A 171 -2.67 -3.08 -15.45
CA ARG A 171 -3.98 -2.67 -16.03
C ARG A 171 -3.82 -1.85 -17.31
N ARG A 172 -2.75 -1.06 -17.44
CA ARG A 172 -2.49 -0.23 -18.64
C ARG A 172 -2.27 -1.08 -19.90
N ILE A 173 -1.64 -2.25 -19.77
CA ILE A 173 -1.38 -3.16 -20.89
C ILE A 173 -2.66 -3.86 -21.39
N ILE A 174 -3.56 -4.26 -20.50
CA ILE A 174 -4.76 -5.00 -20.87
C ILE A 174 -5.73 -4.13 -21.66
N VAL A 175 -5.91 -2.85 -21.27
CA VAL A 175 -6.79 -1.93 -22.04
C VAL A 175 -6.21 -1.63 -23.42
N GLY A 176 -4.89 -1.46 -23.55
CA GLY A 176 -4.23 -1.22 -24.83
C GLY A 176 -4.19 -2.43 -25.78
N ALA A 177 -4.04 -3.65 -25.23
CA ALA A 177 -4.03 -4.88 -26.00
C ALA A 177 -5.43 -5.26 -26.51
N PHE A 178 -6.48 -5.09 -25.69
CA PHE A 178 -7.86 -5.33 -26.11
C PHE A 178 -8.33 -4.34 -27.19
N TYR A 179 -7.97 -3.05 -27.08
CA TYR A 179 -8.31 -2.06 -28.11
C TYR A 179 -7.65 -2.38 -29.46
N ARG A 180 -6.39 -2.79 -29.49
CA ARG A 180 -5.70 -3.18 -30.75
C ARG A 180 -6.24 -4.47 -31.33
N PHE A 181 -6.67 -5.42 -30.50
CA PHE A 181 -7.22 -6.69 -30.97
C PHE A 181 -8.60 -6.51 -31.61
N PHE A 182 -9.50 -5.74 -30.98
CA PHE A 182 -10.82 -5.44 -31.54
C PHE A 182 -10.75 -4.55 -32.79
N TYR A 183 -9.83 -3.58 -32.85
CA TYR A 183 -9.67 -2.75 -34.06
C TYR A 183 -9.15 -3.54 -35.27
N ARG A 184 -8.41 -4.65 -35.05
CA ARG A 184 -7.97 -5.53 -36.14
C ARG A 184 -9.06 -6.50 -36.59
N LEU A 185 -9.97 -6.91 -35.70
CA LEU A 185 -11.06 -7.84 -36.02
C LEU A 185 -12.22 -7.20 -36.78
N ILE A 186 -12.46 -5.89 -36.58
CA ILE A 186 -13.55 -5.15 -37.26
C ILE A 186 -13.12 -4.67 -38.67
N ARG A 187 -11.84 -4.82 -39.02
CA ARG A 187 -11.25 -4.35 -40.29
C ARG A 187 -10.82 -5.48 -41.23
N GLN A 188 -11.19 -6.72 -40.95
CA GLN A 188 -11.13 -7.87 -41.85
C GLN A 188 -12.56 -8.24 -42.27
#